data_AF-A0AAW5IP68-F1
#
_entry.id   AF-A0AAW5IP68-F1
#
_cell.length_a   1.000
_cell.length_b   1.000
_cell.length_c   1.000
_cell.angle_alpha   90.00
_cell.angle_beta   90.00
_cell.angle_gamma   90.00
#
_symmetry.space_group_name_H-M   'P 1'
#
loop_
_entity.id
_entity.type
_entity.pdbx_description
1 polymer ?
#
loop_
_entity_poly.entity_id
_entity_poly.type
_entity_poly.pdbx_seq_one_letter_code
_entity_poly.pdbx_strand_id
1 'polypeptide(L)'
;MVHDPVMAYENGKYYLYCTGHGVAQMTSTDRQHWTLNPQGVLKDEARGAFPAWTHDSVPGYESHTWAPDVIRYKDKWYMAYSCSTFGKNTSAIGLLSNSSLADTDGWKDEGCLISSKGGRDNWNAIDPNFVIDEKGKPWLTWGSFWDGIQLIPLDKKTMHVKKGAKPQTIARRYALNQMDVPTNPTSRDAGTNAIEAPFIMKHGGYYYLFVSWDYCCQGMKSTYRVAVGRSRKVAGPYLDKEGKDMRNGGGTLLLEGDKKEYEAMGHCSAYSFPDGDFFFCHGYSVPKNGASILVQKKINWTEDGWLTLE
;
A
#
# COMPACT_ATOMS: atom_id res chain seq x y z
N MET A 1 13.15 -0.37 13.02
CA MET A 1 12.53 -1.35 12.09
C MET A 1 11.41 -0.63 11.39
N VAL A 2 11.26 -0.82 10.08
CA VAL A 2 10.19 -0.23 9.28
C VAL A 2 9.66 -1.33 8.35
N HIS A 3 8.34 -1.48 8.26
CA HIS A 3 7.66 -2.44 7.40
C HIS A 3 6.43 -1.73 6.83
N ASP A 4 6.21 -1.85 5.52
CA ASP A 4 5.14 -1.18 4.78
C ASP A 4 5.10 0.36 4.95
N PRO A 5 6.16 1.09 4.56
CA PRO A 5 6.25 2.52 4.78
C PRO A 5 5.45 3.35 3.77
N VAL A 6 4.78 4.37 4.29
CA VAL A 6 4.26 5.52 3.54
C VAL A 6 4.72 6.82 4.17
N MET A 7 4.64 7.91 3.41
CA MET A 7 5.13 9.22 3.82
C MET A 7 4.16 10.33 3.49
N ALA A 8 4.22 11.38 4.29
CA ALA A 8 3.57 12.65 4.05
C ALA A 8 4.52 13.80 4.43
N TYR A 9 4.24 14.99 3.89
CA TYR A 9 5.00 16.20 4.19
C TYR A 9 4.04 17.34 4.51
N GLU A 10 4.28 18.02 5.63
CA GLU A 10 3.52 19.21 6.03
C GLU A 10 4.45 20.19 6.76
N ASN A 11 4.41 21.46 6.37
CA ASN A 11 5.06 22.57 7.06
C ASN A 11 6.54 22.33 7.43
N GLY A 12 7.35 21.83 6.48
CA GLY A 12 8.78 21.61 6.71
C GLY A 12 9.14 20.25 7.32
N LYS A 13 8.15 19.40 7.62
CA LYS A 13 8.35 18.15 8.35
C LYS A 13 7.80 16.95 7.56
N TYR A 14 8.62 15.90 7.49
CA TYR A 14 8.24 14.60 6.94
C TYR A 14 7.67 13.73 8.06
N TYR A 15 6.62 13.00 7.71
CA TYR A 15 5.93 12.04 8.55
C TYR A 15 5.98 10.70 7.83
N LEU A 16 6.58 9.70 8.46
CA LEU A 16 6.57 8.33 7.99
C LEU A 16 5.59 7.54 8.83
N TYR A 17 4.73 6.79 8.17
CA TYR A 17 3.81 5.85 8.80
C TYR A 17 4.13 4.45 8.31
N CYS A 18 4.04 3.47 9.19
CA CYS A 18 4.35 2.09 8.82
C CYS A 18 3.56 1.10 9.68
N THR A 19 3.58 -0.17 9.28
CA THR A 19 2.99 -1.28 10.04
C THR A 19 3.52 -1.29 11.47
N GLY A 20 2.62 -1.43 12.44
CA GLY A 20 2.96 -1.36 13.85
C GLY A 20 1.75 -1.29 14.78
N HIS A 21 2.00 -1.18 16.08
CA HIS A 21 0.94 -0.95 17.05
C HIS A 21 0.24 0.39 16.75
N GLY A 22 -1.05 0.34 16.42
CA GLY A 22 -1.84 1.52 16.10
C GLY A 22 -1.32 2.36 14.94
N VAL A 23 -0.63 1.76 13.96
CA VAL A 23 0.14 2.47 12.93
C VAL A 23 1.31 3.24 13.56
N ALA A 24 2.52 2.70 13.40
CA ALA A 24 3.71 3.36 13.92
C ALA A 24 3.99 4.66 13.13
N GLN A 25 4.46 5.69 13.82
CA GLN A 25 4.75 6.99 13.23
C GLN A 25 6.19 7.40 13.56
N MET A 26 6.90 7.92 12.56
CA MET A 26 8.18 8.59 12.71
C MET A 26 8.14 9.96 12.05
N THR A 27 8.99 10.88 12.50
CA THR A 27 9.11 12.19 11.86
C THR A 27 10.55 12.59 11.59
N SER A 28 10.76 13.42 10.57
CA SER A 28 12.08 13.86 10.14
C SER A 28 12.00 15.24 9.48
N THR A 29 13.09 16.01 9.50
CA THR A 29 13.24 17.25 8.72
C THR A 29 14.13 17.08 7.49
N ASP A 30 14.84 15.95 7.37
CA ASP A 30 15.84 15.70 6.31
C ASP A 30 15.65 14.34 5.59
N ARG A 31 14.65 13.54 6.01
CA ARG A 31 14.37 12.15 5.61
C ARG A 31 15.49 11.14 5.93
N GLN A 32 16.49 11.54 6.70
CA GLN A 32 17.63 10.70 7.08
C GLN A 32 17.59 10.36 8.56
N HIS A 33 17.31 11.35 9.41
CA HIS A 33 17.21 11.19 10.85
C HIS A 33 15.74 11.18 11.27
N TRP A 34 15.32 10.07 11.88
CA TRP A 34 13.91 9.83 12.21
C TRP A 34 13.70 9.77 13.72
N THR A 35 12.73 10.52 14.22
CA THR A 35 12.26 10.46 15.61
C THR A 35 10.97 9.64 15.66
N LEU A 36 10.99 8.54 16.41
CA LEU A 36 9.84 7.67 16.62
C LEU A 36 8.82 8.29 17.58
N ASN A 37 7.54 8.21 17.23
CA ASN A 37 6.44 8.39 18.16
C ASN A 37 5.98 7.00 18.67
N PRO A 38 6.19 6.67 19.95
CA PRO A 38 5.92 5.33 20.48
C PRO A 38 4.43 5.02 20.65
N GLN A 39 3.54 6.02 20.53
CA GLN A 39 2.11 5.85 20.82
C GLN A 39 1.28 5.34 19.65
N GLY A 40 1.81 5.40 18.42
CA GLY A 40 1.04 5.14 17.21
C GLY A 40 0.02 6.25 16.88
N VAL A 41 -0.69 6.09 15.77
CA VAL A 41 -1.72 7.01 15.26
C VAL A 41 -3.11 6.67 15.79
N LEU A 42 -3.51 5.40 15.67
CA LEU A 42 -4.81 4.91 16.15
C LEU A 42 -4.78 4.86 17.68
N LYS A 43 -5.62 5.70 18.28
CA LYS A 43 -5.89 5.76 19.71
C LYS A 43 -7.39 6.05 19.87
N ASP A 44 -8.22 5.14 20.40
CA ASP A 44 -9.30 5.51 21.36
C ASP A 44 -10.18 4.35 21.86
N GLU A 45 -10.82 4.39 23.05
CA GLU A 45 -11.79 5.43 23.47
C GLU A 45 -11.46 6.25 24.76
N ALA A 46 -10.41 5.89 25.49
CA ALA A 46 -9.83 6.72 26.55
C ALA A 46 -8.36 6.33 26.83
N ARG A 47 -7.62 5.96 25.75
CA ARG A 47 -6.24 5.43 25.72
C ARG A 47 -6.06 3.93 26.01
N GLY A 48 -6.80 3.04 25.32
CA GLY A 48 -6.49 1.60 25.41
C GLY A 48 -7.26 0.62 24.53
N ALA A 49 -8.33 1.06 23.85
CA ALA A 49 -9.03 0.24 22.87
C ALA A 49 -8.72 0.73 21.43
N PHE A 50 -9.06 -0.10 20.45
CA PHE A 50 -9.16 0.26 19.03
C PHE A 50 -10.65 0.46 18.70
N PRO A 51 -11.02 1.19 17.63
CA PRO A 51 -12.43 1.38 17.28
C PRO A 51 -13.18 0.05 17.20
N ALA A 52 -14.31 -0.06 17.91
CA ALA A 52 -14.99 -1.34 18.13
C ALA A 52 -15.33 -2.09 16.82
N TRP A 53 -15.66 -1.35 15.77
CA TRP A 53 -15.99 -1.92 14.45
C TRP A 53 -14.85 -2.75 13.85
N THR A 54 -13.59 -2.47 14.22
CA THR A 54 -12.42 -3.19 13.73
C THR A 54 -12.44 -4.66 14.21
N HIS A 55 -12.75 -4.88 15.48
CA HIS A 55 -12.89 -6.22 16.07
C HIS A 55 -14.13 -6.95 15.56
N ASP A 56 -15.24 -6.23 15.36
CA ASP A 56 -16.47 -6.79 14.78
C ASP A 56 -16.24 -7.29 13.35
N SER A 57 -15.46 -6.52 12.56
CA SER A 57 -15.15 -6.85 11.17
C SER A 57 -14.08 -7.93 11.06
N VAL A 58 -13.11 -7.93 11.97
CA VAL A 58 -11.94 -8.81 11.96
C VAL A 58 -11.75 -9.44 13.34
N PRO A 59 -12.47 -10.54 13.63
CA PRO A 59 -12.26 -11.29 14.86
C PRO A 59 -10.82 -11.83 14.92
N GLY A 60 -10.02 -11.31 15.86
CA GLY A 60 -8.60 -11.62 16.03
C GLY A 60 -7.64 -10.47 15.71
N TYR A 61 -8.12 -9.35 15.16
CA TYR A 61 -7.35 -8.12 15.19
C TYR A 61 -7.31 -7.59 16.63
N GLU A 62 -6.12 -7.16 17.07
CA GLU A 62 -5.92 -6.61 18.41
C GLU A 62 -5.36 -5.19 18.35
N SER A 63 -4.18 -5.02 17.75
CA SER A 63 -3.52 -3.71 17.70
C SER A 63 -2.48 -3.53 16.60
N HIS A 64 -1.93 -4.63 16.07
CA HIS A 64 -0.94 -4.59 15.01
C HIS A 64 -1.62 -4.24 13.69
N THR A 65 -1.51 -2.97 13.31
CA THR A 65 -2.22 -2.37 12.17
C THR A 65 -1.27 -2.24 11.00
N TRP A 66 -1.70 -2.68 9.82
CA TRP A 66 -0.80 -2.88 8.69
C TRP A 66 -1.01 -1.84 7.60
N ALA A 67 0.06 -1.63 6.83
CA ALA A 67 0.04 -0.96 5.54
C ALA A 67 -0.82 0.31 5.51
N PRO A 68 -0.45 1.33 6.31
CA PRO A 68 -1.14 2.61 6.23
C PRO A 68 -0.89 3.25 4.86
N ASP A 69 -1.82 4.09 4.40
CA ASP A 69 -1.60 5.04 3.30
C ASP A 69 -2.19 6.38 3.67
N VAL A 70 -1.52 7.47 3.31
CA VAL A 70 -1.88 8.82 3.75
C VAL A 70 -1.90 9.78 2.57
N ILE A 71 -2.95 10.58 2.47
CA ILE A 71 -3.11 11.57 1.41
C ILE A 71 -3.69 12.88 1.96
N ARG A 72 -3.23 14.01 1.42
CA ARG A 72 -3.95 15.27 1.58
C ARG A 72 -4.97 15.40 0.46
N TYR A 73 -6.23 15.54 0.82
CA TYR A 73 -7.30 15.78 -0.15
C TYR A 73 -8.15 16.94 0.31
N LYS A 74 -8.14 18.02 -0.49
CA LYS A 74 -8.67 19.33 -0.13
C LYS A 74 -7.94 19.89 1.11
N ASP A 75 -8.69 20.20 2.16
CA ASP A 75 -8.23 20.85 3.39
C ASP A 75 -7.85 19.86 4.49
N LYS A 76 -8.00 18.55 4.27
CA LYS A 76 -7.77 17.50 5.27
C LYS A 76 -6.75 16.46 4.83
N TRP A 77 -6.13 15.84 5.82
CA TRP A 77 -5.41 14.58 5.71
C TRP A 77 -6.37 13.42 5.93
N TYR A 78 -6.20 12.39 5.11
CA TYR A 78 -6.89 11.12 5.23
C TYR A 78 -5.85 10.01 5.34
N MET A 79 -6.08 9.05 6.23
CA MET A 79 -5.25 7.86 6.36
C MET A 79 -6.11 6.62 6.27
N ALA A 80 -5.77 5.73 5.34
CA ALA A 80 -6.31 4.38 5.32
C ALA A 80 -5.35 3.44 6.04
N TYR A 81 -5.87 2.37 6.62
CA TYR A 81 -5.08 1.38 7.34
C TYR A 81 -5.75 0.01 7.30
N SER A 82 -4.98 -1.05 7.49
CA SER A 82 -5.46 -2.44 7.38
C SER A 82 -5.59 -3.13 8.74
N CYS A 83 -6.75 -3.72 8.99
CA CYS A 83 -7.01 -4.66 10.08
C CYS A 83 -7.11 -6.06 9.49
N SER A 84 -6.30 -7.01 9.96
CA SER A 84 -6.28 -8.37 9.41
C SER A 84 -5.65 -9.38 10.38
N THR A 85 -5.66 -10.65 9.99
CA THR A 85 -4.90 -11.75 10.62
C THR A 85 -4.15 -12.53 9.52
N PHE A 86 -2.92 -12.95 9.80
CA PHE A 86 -2.01 -13.45 8.75
C PHE A 86 -2.56 -14.68 8.03
N GLY A 87 -2.43 -14.69 6.69
CA GLY A 87 -2.84 -15.81 5.83
C GLY A 87 -4.35 -15.90 5.54
N LYS A 88 -5.17 -14.98 6.06
CA LYS A 88 -6.63 -14.95 5.85
C LYS A 88 -7.06 -13.67 5.12
N ASN A 89 -8.25 -13.69 4.53
CA ASN A 89 -8.90 -12.52 3.93
C ASN A 89 -10.18 -12.08 4.67
N THR A 90 -10.38 -12.48 5.92
CA THR A 90 -11.32 -11.77 6.79
C THR A 90 -10.59 -10.54 7.30
N SER A 91 -10.79 -9.41 6.61
CA SER A 91 -9.95 -8.22 6.73
C SER A 91 -10.79 -6.97 6.47
N ALA A 92 -10.30 -5.83 6.92
CA ALA A 92 -10.97 -4.55 6.70
C ALA A 92 -9.96 -3.41 6.55
N ILE A 93 -10.31 -2.43 5.73
CA ILE A 93 -9.60 -1.16 5.60
C ILE A 93 -10.42 -0.08 6.30
N GLY A 94 -9.80 0.62 7.26
CA GLY A 94 -10.39 1.77 7.96
C GLY A 94 -9.99 3.10 7.34
N LEU A 95 -10.68 4.18 7.74
CA LEU A 95 -10.36 5.54 7.36
C LEU A 95 -10.25 6.42 8.61
N LEU A 96 -9.16 7.19 8.68
CA LEU A 96 -9.01 8.31 9.59
C LEU A 96 -9.02 9.62 8.83
N SER A 97 -9.47 10.69 9.48
CA SER A 97 -9.28 12.06 8.99
C SER A 97 -8.63 12.95 10.05
N ASN A 98 -7.83 13.92 9.61
CA ASN A 98 -7.21 14.92 10.47
C ASN A 98 -7.03 16.24 9.70
N SER A 99 -7.01 17.37 10.39
CA SER A 99 -6.75 18.67 9.78
C SER A 99 -5.24 18.97 9.65
N SER A 100 -4.42 18.32 10.48
CA SER A 100 -2.97 18.56 10.56
C SER A 100 -2.23 17.29 10.97
N LEU A 101 -1.12 16.95 10.32
CA LEU A 101 -0.27 15.82 10.71
C LEU A 101 0.47 16.09 12.03
N ALA A 102 0.69 17.37 12.36
CA ALA A 102 1.31 17.78 13.61
C ALA A 102 0.39 17.58 14.83
N ASP A 103 -0.93 17.57 14.62
CA ASP A 103 -1.89 17.28 15.68
C ASP A 103 -2.07 15.76 15.81
N THR A 104 -1.23 15.13 16.62
CA THR A 104 -1.23 13.67 16.79
C THR A 104 -2.48 13.12 17.44
N ASP A 105 -3.26 13.96 18.11
CA ASP A 105 -4.51 13.57 18.79
C ASP A 105 -5.76 14.00 17.99
N GLY A 106 -5.56 14.70 16.85
CA GLY A 106 -6.63 15.15 15.96
C GLY A 106 -7.16 14.11 14.97
N TRP A 107 -6.63 12.88 15.00
CA TRP A 107 -7.10 11.80 14.11
C TRP A 107 -8.47 11.30 14.56
N LYS A 108 -9.46 11.51 13.71
CA LYS A 108 -10.82 11.03 13.89
C LYS A 108 -11.03 9.74 13.10
N ASP A 109 -11.56 8.72 13.75
CA ASP A 109 -12.07 7.53 13.06
C ASP A 109 -13.31 7.87 12.24
N GLU A 110 -13.24 7.58 10.94
CA GLU A 110 -14.35 7.74 9.99
C GLU A 110 -14.96 6.38 9.62
N GLY A 111 -14.48 5.27 10.21
CA GLY A 111 -15.05 3.94 10.06
C GLY A 111 -14.47 3.11 8.91
N CYS A 112 -15.17 2.03 8.58
CA CYS A 112 -14.74 1.07 7.57
C CYS A 112 -14.97 1.59 6.12
N LEU A 113 -13.92 1.53 5.29
CA LEU A 113 -14.01 1.77 3.85
C LEU A 113 -14.48 0.53 3.08
N ILE A 114 -13.83 -0.60 3.36
CA ILE A 114 -14.05 -1.86 2.66
C ILE A 114 -13.68 -3.02 3.56
N SER A 115 -14.41 -4.13 3.44
CA SER A 115 -14.12 -5.37 4.16
C SER A 115 -14.25 -6.58 3.24
N SER A 116 -13.40 -7.58 3.47
CA SER A 116 -13.45 -8.88 2.83
C SER A 116 -13.78 -9.97 3.85
N LYS A 117 -14.38 -11.05 3.38
CA LYS A 117 -14.69 -12.24 4.18
C LYS A 117 -14.30 -13.51 3.44
N GLY A 118 -13.64 -14.41 4.16
CA GLY A 118 -13.28 -15.73 3.64
C GLY A 118 -14.46 -16.52 3.11
N GLY A 119 -14.27 -17.10 1.93
CA GLY A 119 -15.31 -17.83 1.19
C GLY A 119 -16.40 -16.97 0.55
N ARG A 120 -16.38 -15.63 0.71
CA ARG A 120 -17.32 -14.69 0.05
C ARG A 120 -16.63 -13.85 -1.01
N ASP A 121 -15.49 -13.24 -0.65
CA ASP A 121 -14.79 -12.28 -1.50
C ASP A 121 -13.50 -12.91 -2.04
N ASN A 122 -13.25 -12.78 -3.35
CA ASN A 122 -12.03 -13.29 -3.98
C ASN A 122 -10.91 -12.25 -3.99
N TRP A 123 -10.77 -11.48 -2.93
CA TRP A 123 -9.73 -10.49 -2.74
C TRP A 123 -9.57 -10.23 -1.24
N ASN A 124 -8.48 -9.59 -0.86
CA ASN A 124 -8.16 -9.29 0.53
C ASN A 124 -8.22 -7.78 0.78
N ALA A 125 -9.00 -7.34 1.75
CA ALA A 125 -9.16 -5.93 2.13
C ALA A 125 -7.99 -5.44 3.01
N ILE A 126 -6.78 -5.42 2.44
CA ILE A 126 -5.56 -4.85 3.01
C ILE A 126 -4.77 -4.09 1.93
N ASP A 127 -3.73 -3.38 2.36
CA ASP A 127 -2.80 -2.62 1.53
C ASP A 127 -3.46 -1.48 0.71
N PRO A 128 -4.18 -0.56 1.37
CA PRO A 128 -4.77 0.59 0.70
C PRO A 128 -3.71 1.49 0.05
N ASN A 129 -4.05 2.11 -1.07
CA ASN A 129 -3.43 3.32 -1.55
C ASN A 129 -4.47 4.25 -2.19
N PHE A 130 -4.43 5.53 -1.83
CA PHE A 130 -5.24 6.57 -2.44
C PHE A 130 -4.59 7.12 -3.70
N VAL A 131 -5.42 7.40 -4.71
CA VAL A 131 -5.00 8.15 -5.89
C VAL A 131 -6.10 9.11 -6.34
N ILE A 132 -5.71 10.31 -6.75
CA ILE A 132 -6.62 11.32 -7.30
C ILE A 132 -6.44 11.37 -8.82
N ASP A 133 -7.53 11.21 -9.57
CA ASP A 133 -7.47 11.33 -11.02
C ASP A 133 -7.38 12.80 -11.50
N GLU A 134 -7.12 13.00 -12.79
CA GLU A 134 -6.98 14.36 -13.36
C GLU A 134 -8.25 15.22 -13.22
N LYS A 135 -9.40 14.60 -12.95
CA LYS A 135 -10.69 15.27 -12.73
C LYS A 135 -10.97 15.51 -11.24
N GLY A 136 -9.94 15.36 -10.39
CA GLY A 136 -10.03 15.53 -8.95
C GLY A 136 -10.96 14.50 -8.29
N LYS A 137 -11.09 13.30 -8.86
CA LYS A 137 -11.88 12.23 -8.26
C LYS A 137 -10.97 11.25 -7.51
N PRO A 138 -11.24 10.99 -6.22
CA PRO A 138 -10.48 10.03 -5.44
C PRO A 138 -10.85 8.59 -5.81
N TRP A 139 -9.84 7.72 -5.75
CA TRP A 139 -9.93 6.27 -5.91
C TRP A 139 -9.11 5.61 -4.81
N LEU A 140 -9.49 4.38 -4.47
CA LEU A 140 -8.74 3.50 -3.59
C LEU A 140 -8.32 2.28 -4.41
N THR A 141 -7.02 1.99 -4.43
CA THR A 141 -6.48 0.70 -4.87
C THR A 141 -6.09 -0.10 -3.62
N TRP A 142 -6.24 -1.42 -3.65
CA TRP A 142 -5.86 -2.29 -2.54
C TRP A 142 -5.70 -3.74 -3.02
N GLY A 143 -5.25 -4.63 -2.15
CA GLY A 143 -5.31 -6.06 -2.38
C GLY A 143 -3.99 -6.76 -2.11
N SER A 144 -4.10 -8.02 -1.69
CA SER A 144 -3.00 -8.93 -1.45
C SER A 144 -3.50 -10.35 -1.74
N PHE A 145 -2.79 -11.09 -2.60
CA PHE A 145 -3.13 -12.45 -3.00
C PHE A 145 -4.53 -12.59 -3.67
N TRP A 146 -5.21 -13.74 -3.53
CA TRP A 146 -6.53 -14.03 -4.14
C TRP A 146 -6.60 -13.60 -5.62
N ASP A 147 -7.61 -12.84 -6.05
CA ASP A 147 -7.74 -12.37 -7.44
C ASP A 147 -6.80 -11.19 -7.76
N GLY A 148 -6.05 -10.68 -6.78
CA GLY A 148 -5.03 -9.64 -6.96
C GLY A 148 -5.53 -8.24 -6.61
N ILE A 149 -4.97 -7.26 -7.32
CA ILE A 149 -5.11 -5.84 -7.00
C ILE A 149 -6.44 -5.29 -7.50
N GLN A 150 -7.19 -4.66 -6.60
CA GLN A 150 -8.50 -4.09 -6.84
C GLN A 150 -8.44 -2.56 -6.89
N LEU A 151 -9.37 -1.94 -7.60
CA LEU A 151 -9.56 -0.49 -7.67
C LEU A 151 -11.04 -0.14 -7.54
N ILE A 152 -11.35 0.91 -6.79
CA ILE A 152 -12.73 1.41 -6.62
C ILE A 152 -12.75 2.94 -6.50
N PRO A 153 -13.77 3.62 -7.06
CA PRO A 153 -13.91 5.06 -6.86
C PRO A 153 -14.45 5.40 -5.47
N LEU A 154 -13.93 6.48 -4.90
CA LEU A 154 -14.40 7.06 -3.64
C LEU A 154 -15.31 8.27 -3.90
N ASP A 155 -16.14 8.59 -2.91
CA ASP A 155 -16.95 9.79 -2.89
C ASP A 155 -16.10 11.04 -2.56
N LYS A 156 -16.32 12.13 -3.30
CA LYS A 156 -15.52 13.36 -3.18
C LYS A 156 -15.72 14.13 -1.87
N LYS A 157 -16.78 13.85 -1.11
CA LYS A 157 -17.09 14.54 0.15
C LYS A 157 -16.66 13.72 1.35
N THR A 158 -16.93 12.42 1.33
CA THR A 158 -16.72 11.55 2.51
C THR A 158 -15.44 10.72 2.44
N MET A 159 -14.77 10.64 1.29
CA MET A 159 -13.66 9.71 1.04
C MET A 159 -14.02 8.23 1.26
N HIS A 160 -15.30 7.89 1.38
CA HIS A 160 -15.79 6.51 1.44
C HIS A 160 -16.04 5.94 0.05
N VAL A 161 -16.13 4.62 -0.06
CA VAL A 161 -16.53 3.93 -1.30
C VAL A 161 -17.83 4.53 -1.83
N LYS A 162 -17.81 4.91 -3.11
CA LYS A 162 -19.00 5.46 -3.76
C LYS A 162 -20.12 4.41 -3.76
N LYS A 163 -21.31 4.78 -3.29
CA LYS A 163 -22.49 3.89 -3.25
C LYS A 163 -22.72 3.20 -4.59
N GLY A 164 -22.83 1.87 -4.56
CA GLY A 164 -23.06 1.03 -5.74
C GLY A 164 -21.83 0.77 -6.62
N ALA A 165 -20.65 1.33 -6.27
CA ALA A 165 -19.42 0.95 -6.92
C ALA A 165 -19.06 -0.50 -6.61
N LYS A 166 -18.42 -1.17 -7.56
CA LYS A 166 -17.88 -2.52 -7.41
C LYS A 166 -16.37 -2.48 -7.64
N PRO A 167 -15.59 -3.27 -6.89
CA PRO A 167 -14.16 -3.43 -7.15
C PRO A 167 -13.91 -3.90 -8.59
N GLN A 168 -12.87 -3.35 -9.21
CA GLN A 168 -12.34 -3.82 -10.48
C GLN A 168 -10.91 -4.32 -10.26
N THR A 169 -10.61 -5.54 -10.69
CA THR A 169 -9.23 -6.05 -10.66
C THR A 169 -8.38 -5.39 -11.75
N ILE A 170 -7.25 -4.81 -11.35
CA ILE A 170 -6.34 -4.06 -12.21
C ILE A 170 -4.94 -4.69 -12.36
N ALA A 171 -4.56 -5.65 -11.51
CA ALA A 171 -3.32 -6.40 -11.67
C ALA A 171 -3.36 -7.78 -11.00
N ARG A 172 -2.61 -8.74 -11.56
CA ARG A 172 -2.39 -10.10 -11.06
C ARG A 172 -0.91 -10.46 -11.20
N ARG A 173 -0.43 -11.43 -10.42
CA ARG A 173 0.91 -12.01 -10.58
C ARG A 173 1.01 -12.88 -11.83
N TYR A 174 -0.07 -13.58 -12.17
CA TYR A 174 -0.19 -14.49 -13.31
C TYR A 174 -1.54 -14.30 -14.03
N ALA A 175 -1.64 -14.79 -15.27
CA ALA A 175 -2.92 -14.81 -15.98
C ALA A 175 -3.87 -15.88 -15.40
N LEU A 176 -5.18 -15.62 -15.42
CA LEU A 176 -6.20 -16.51 -14.82
C LEU A 176 -6.18 -17.95 -15.34
N ASN A 177 -5.81 -18.16 -16.60
CA ASN A 177 -5.84 -19.46 -17.28
C ASN A 177 -4.44 -19.95 -17.67
N GLN A 178 -3.40 -19.51 -16.96
CA GLN A 178 -2.04 -20.00 -17.23
C GLN A 178 -1.93 -21.47 -16.80
N MET A 179 -1.61 -22.36 -17.74
CA MET A 179 -1.68 -23.83 -17.54
C MET A 179 -0.85 -24.34 -16.35
N ASP A 180 0.28 -23.72 -16.07
CA ASP A 180 1.22 -24.15 -15.02
C ASP A 180 1.05 -23.41 -13.68
N VAL A 181 -0.03 -22.62 -13.53
CA VAL A 181 -0.34 -21.89 -12.31
C VAL A 181 -1.62 -22.44 -11.71
N PRO A 182 -1.61 -22.90 -10.44
CA PRO A 182 -2.84 -23.32 -9.77
C PRO A 182 -3.87 -22.19 -9.78
N THR A 183 -5.13 -22.53 -10.07
CA THR A 183 -6.24 -21.57 -9.99
C THR A 183 -6.29 -20.96 -8.58
N ASN A 184 -6.61 -19.67 -8.48
CA ASN A 184 -6.85 -19.02 -7.19
C ASN A 184 -8.35 -18.83 -6.94
N PRO A 185 -9.06 -19.85 -6.40
CA PRO A 185 -10.49 -19.76 -6.18
C PRO A 185 -10.80 -18.83 -5.01
N THR A 186 -12.07 -18.44 -4.90
CA THR A 186 -12.58 -17.86 -3.65
C THR A 186 -12.38 -18.85 -2.53
N SER A 187 -11.43 -18.58 -1.65
CA SER A 187 -10.98 -19.50 -0.61
C SER A 187 -10.71 -18.77 0.71
N ARG A 188 -10.45 -19.52 1.77
CA ARG A 188 -10.02 -18.96 3.07
C ARG A 188 -8.51 -18.67 3.12
N ASP A 189 -7.75 -19.27 2.21
CA ASP A 189 -6.30 -19.19 2.14
C ASP A 189 -5.85 -18.42 0.90
N ALA A 190 -4.65 -17.84 0.94
CA ALA A 190 -4.18 -16.84 -0.01
C ALA A 190 -3.95 -17.35 -1.46
N GLY A 191 -3.71 -18.65 -1.63
CA GLY A 191 -3.39 -19.23 -2.93
C GLY A 191 -2.02 -18.79 -3.49
N THR A 192 -1.85 -18.87 -4.80
CA THR A 192 -0.54 -18.72 -5.48
C THR A 192 -0.34 -17.38 -6.19
N ASN A 193 -1.37 -16.52 -6.26
CA ASN A 193 -1.30 -15.22 -6.93
C ASN A 193 -0.56 -14.20 -6.04
N ALA A 194 0.73 -14.40 -5.78
CA ALA A 194 1.53 -13.58 -4.88
C ALA A 194 1.80 -12.18 -5.48
N ILE A 195 0.81 -11.30 -5.34
CA ILE A 195 0.82 -9.89 -5.70
C ILE A 195 0.10 -9.10 -4.60
N GLU A 196 0.70 -8.00 -4.15
CA GLU A 196 0.14 -7.15 -3.09
C GLU A 196 0.71 -5.74 -3.12
N ALA A 197 0.40 -4.93 -2.09
CA ALA A 197 0.95 -3.59 -1.88
C ALA A 197 0.91 -2.67 -3.11
N PRO A 198 -0.29 -2.41 -3.66
CA PRO A 198 -0.43 -1.53 -4.80
C PRO A 198 -0.17 -0.07 -4.41
N PHE A 199 0.58 0.64 -5.22
CA PHE A 199 0.76 2.09 -5.08
C PHE A 199 0.67 2.75 -6.44
N ILE A 200 -0.11 3.83 -6.56
CA ILE A 200 -0.28 4.55 -7.82
C ILE A 200 0.28 5.98 -7.70
N MET A 201 1.33 6.26 -8.47
CA MET A 201 1.87 7.61 -8.64
C MET A 201 1.49 8.17 -10.02
N LYS A 202 1.08 9.42 -10.08
CA LYS A 202 0.94 10.13 -11.36
C LYS A 202 2.24 10.85 -11.69
N HIS A 203 2.77 10.66 -12.90
CA HIS A 203 3.88 11.44 -13.43
C HIS A 203 3.68 11.70 -14.93
N GLY A 204 3.81 12.96 -15.34
CA GLY A 204 3.48 13.39 -16.70
C GLY A 204 2.06 12.99 -17.10
N GLY A 205 1.93 12.36 -18.27
CA GLY A 205 0.65 11.89 -18.82
C GLY A 205 0.26 10.46 -18.43
N TYR A 206 0.86 9.89 -17.38
CA TYR A 206 0.65 8.50 -16.97
C TYR A 206 0.42 8.35 -15.46
N TYR A 207 -0.30 7.30 -15.11
CA TYR A 207 -0.38 6.68 -13.80
C TYR A 207 0.50 5.44 -13.80
N TYR A 208 1.40 5.32 -12.84
CA TYR A 208 2.28 4.17 -12.66
C TYR A 208 1.75 3.35 -11.49
N LEU A 209 1.32 2.13 -11.76
CA LEU A 209 0.93 1.16 -10.74
C LEU A 209 2.16 0.35 -10.37
N PHE A 210 2.65 0.56 -9.16
CA PHE A 210 3.62 -0.30 -8.51
C PHE A 210 2.88 -1.39 -7.75
N VAL A 211 3.42 -2.60 -7.79
CA VAL A 211 2.94 -3.74 -7.02
C VAL A 211 4.14 -4.53 -6.50
N SER A 212 3.96 -5.20 -5.38
CA SER A 212 4.96 -6.13 -4.88
C SER A 212 4.58 -7.55 -5.28
N TRP A 213 5.54 -8.29 -5.81
CA TRP A 213 5.41 -9.68 -6.21
C TRP A 213 6.11 -10.61 -5.23
N ASP A 214 5.58 -11.82 -5.18
CA ASP A 214 6.12 -12.96 -4.43
C ASP A 214 6.09 -12.71 -2.91
N TYR A 215 6.98 -13.32 -2.14
CA TYR A 215 6.74 -13.52 -0.71
C TYR A 215 7.54 -12.56 0.17
N CYS A 216 6.82 -11.72 0.93
CA CYS A 216 7.34 -10.94 2.04
C CYS A 216 7.54 -11.80 3.30
N CYS A 217 8.01 -11.14 4.36
CA CYS A 217 7.73 -11.51 5.74
C CYS A 217 8.43 -12.79 6.21
N GLN A 218 9.50 -13.20 5.52
CA GLN A 218 10.29 -14.40 5.84
C GLN A 218 11.76 -14.06 6.13
N GLY A 219 12.07 -12.80 6.45
CA GLY A 219 13.43 -12.33 6.71
C GLY A 219 14.37 -12.70 5.56
N MET A 220 15.42 -13.47 5.88
CA MET A 220 16.41 -13.97 4.90
C MET A 220 15.87 -14.99 3.88
N LYS A 221 14.61 -15.41 3.97
CA LYS A 221 13.96 -16.30 2.98
C LYS A 221 12.97 -15.56 2.07
N SER A 222 12.84 -14.25 2.25
CA SER A 222 11.91 -13.44 1.46
C SER A 222 12.33 -13.38 -0.01
N THR A 223 11.36 -13.36 -0.91
CA THR A 223 11.57 -13.29 -2.38
C THR A 223 10.92 -12.05 -2.99
N TYR A 224 10.54 -11.11 -2.13
CA TYR A 224 9.82 -9.90 -2.44
C TYR A 224 10.55 -9.00 -3.44
N ARG A 225 9.80 -8.52 -4.43
CA ARG A 225 10.29 -7.64 -5.50
C ARG A 225 9.19 -6.71 -6.00
N VAL A 226 9.55 -5.58 -6.57
CA VAL A 226 8.60 -4.56 -7.05
C VAL A 226 8.55 -4.55 -8.56
N ALA A 227 7.34 -4.62 -9.10
CA ALA A 227 7.06 -4.46 -10.53
C ALA A 227 6.21 -3.21 -10.79
N VAL A 228 6.33 -2.65 -12.00
CA VAL A 228 5.60 -1.46 -12.41
C VAL A 228 4.99 -1.62 -13.80
N GLY A 229 3.78 -1.10 -13.96
CA GLY A 229 3.16 -0.83 -15.26
C GLY A 229 2.55 0.58 -15.28
N ARG A 230 2.20 1.09 -16.47
CA ARG A 230 1.63 2.43 -16.62
C ARG A 230 0.35 2.46 -17.44
N SER A 231 -0.49 3.44 -17.16
CA SER A 231 -1.74 3.70 -17.88
C SER A 231 -1.98 5.20 -18.04
N ARG A 232 -2.63 5.64 -19.12
CA ARG A 232 -3.10 7.03 -19.24
C ARG A 232 -4.38 7.31 -18.44
N LYS A 233 -5.02 6.26 -17.92
CA LYS A 233 -6.24 6.34 -17.11
C LYS A 233 -6.02 5.63 -15.79
N VAL A 234 -6.45 6.22 -14.68
CA VAL A 234 -6.32 5.60 -13.35
C VAL A 234 -6.96 4.20 -13.27
N ALA A 235 -8.01 3.94 -14.06
CA ALA A 235 -8.70 2.64 -14.12
C ALA A 235 -8.03 1.60 -15.05
N GLY A 236 -6.84 1.91 -15.57
CA GLY A 236 -6.12 1.05 -16.49
C GLY A 236 -6.66 1.09 -17.94
N PRO A 237 -6.25 0.10 -18.77
CA PRO A 237 -5.34 -0.99 -18.42
C PRO A 237 -3.91 -0.49 -18.12
N TYR A 238 -3.25 -1.11 -17.14
CA TYR A 238 -1.84 -0.87 -16.86
C TYR A 238 -1.00 -1.85 -17.66
N LEU A 239 -0.07 -1.34 -18.45
CA LEU A 239 0.81 -2.12 -19.32
C LEU A 239 2.26 -1.96 -18.89
N ASP A 240 3.06 -3.02 -19.00
CA ASP A 240 4.51 -2.96 -18.81
C ASP A 240 5.25 -2.43 -20.06
N LYS A 241 6.60 -2.39 -20.01
CA LYS A 241 7.45 -1.94 -21.12
C LYS A 241 7.25 -2.76 -22.41
N GLU A 242 6.90 -4.03 -22.29
CA GLU A 242 6.63 -4.92 -23.42
C GLU A 242 5.17 -4.84 -23.90
N GLY A 243 4.33 -4.03 -23.25
CA GLY A 243 2.92 -3.85 -23.58
C GLY A 243 2.00 -4.94 -23.02
N LYS A 244 2.48 -5.80 -22.12
CA LYS A 244 1.67 -6.84 -21.49
C LYS A 244 0.85 -6.25 -20.34
N ASP A 245 -0.43 -6.62 -20.32
CA ASP A 245 -1.39 -6.16 -19.32
C ASP A 245 -1.11 -6.75 -17.94
N MET A 246 -1.04 -5.90 -16.92
CA MET A 246 -0.83 -6.34 -15.53
C MET A 246 -1.94 -7.27 -15.02
N ARG A 247 -3.15 -7.22 -15.58
CA ARG A 247 -4.22 -8.19 -15.25
C ARG A 247 -3.92 -9.61 -15.69
N ASN A 248 -2.94 -9.78 -16.58
CA ASN A 248 -2.45 -11.04 -17.13
C ASN A 248 -1.01 -11.34 -16.70
N GLY A 249 -0.55 -10.80 -15.57
CA GLY A 249 0.81 -10.99 -15.08
C GLY A 249 1.88 -10.23 -15.87
N GLY A 250 1.51 -9.11 -16.50
CA GLY A 250 2.47 -8.09 -16.95
C GLY A 250 3.02 -7.28 -15.78
N GLY A 251 4.17 -6.67 -15.99
CA GLY A 251 4.87 -5.81 -15.03
C GLY A 251 6.36 -5.77 -15.32
N THR A 252 6.92 -4.57 -15.49
CA THR A 252 8.37 -4.40 -15.62
C THR A 252 8.99 -4.48 -14.22
N LEU A 253 9.94 -5.39 -14.02
CA LEU A 253 10.68 -5.49 -12.77
C LEU A 253 11.46 -4.18 -12.52
N LEU A 254 11.23 -3.56 -11.36
CA LEU A 254 11.82 -2.28 -10.98
C LEU A 254 12.87 -2.42 -9.88
N LEU A 255 12.60 -3.28 -8.89
CA LEU A 255 13.46 -3.44 -7.72
C LEU A 255 13.39 -4.88 -7.19
N GLU A 256 14.54 -5.45 -6.86
CA GLU A 256 14.67 -6.73 -6.14
C GLU A 256 15.92 -6.71 -5.26
N GLY A 257 16.02 -7.67 -4.33
CA GLY A 257 17.19 -7.81 -3.47
C GLY A 257 18.47 -8.16 -4.25
N ASP A 258 19.57 -7.49 -3.93
CA ASP A 258 20.89 -7.74 -4.53
C ASP A 258 21.65 -8.92 -3.87
N LYS A 259 21.05 -9.51 -2.83
CA LYS A 259 21.60 -10.60 -2.01
C LYS A 259 22.91 -10.24 -1.31
N LYS A 260 23.22 -8.95 -1.19
CA LYS A 260 24.43 -8.42 -0.53
C LYS A 260 24.06 -7.44 0.57
N GLU A 261 23.32 -6.39 0.23
CA GLU A 261 22.76 -5.43 1.18
C GLU A 261 21.34 -5.84 1.58
N TYR A 262 20.57 -6.32 0.61
CA TYR A 262 19.16 -6.68 0.81
C TYR A 262 18.85 -8.05 0.22
N GLU A 263 18.23 -8.91 1.03
CA GLU A 263 17.73 -10.20 0.58
C GLU A 263 16.54 -10.02 -0.37
N ALA A 264 15.61 -9.14 -0.02
CA ALA A 264 14.43 -8.81 -0.80
C ALA A 264 13.90 -7.43 -0.40
N MET A 265 13.13 -6.80 -1.28
CA MET A 265 12.60 -5.44 -1.09
C MET A 265 11.21 -5.32 -1.70
N GLY A 266 10.30 -4.63 -1.01
CA GLY A 266 8.96 -4.39 -1.51
C GLY A 266 8.07 -3.63 -0.54
N HIS A 267 6.77 -3.65 -0.80
CA HIS A 267 5.76 -2.76 -0.22
C HIS A 267 6.19 -1.30 -0.36
N CYS A 268 6.12 -0.81 -1.59
CA CYS A 268 6.66 0.49 -1.92
C CYS A 268 5.63 1.61 -1.88
N SER A 269 6.14 2.82 -1.72
CA SER A 269 5.44 4.06 -2.03
C SER A 269 6.34 5.01 -2.81
N ALA A 270 5.74 5.96 -3.53
CA ALA A 270 6.47 6.89 -4.38
C ALA A 270 5.85 8.29 -4.33
N TYR A 271 6.68 9.32 -4.20
CA TYR A 271 6.23 10.69 -3.98
C TYR A 271 7.05 11.69 -4.78
N SER A 272 6.39 12.76 -5.21
CA SER A 272 7.04 13.97 -5.68
C SER A 272 7.22 14.94 -4.51
N PHE A 273 8.48 15.23 -4.18
CA PHE A 273 8.87 16.26 -3.23
C PHE A 273 9.48 17.46 -3.97
N PRO A 274 9.64 18.63 -3.30
CA PRO A 274 10.26 19.80 -3.94
C PRO A 274 11.67 19.55 -4.49
N ASP A 275 12.40 18.61 -3.92
CA ASP A 275 13.77 18.26 -4.29
C ASP A 275 13.90 17.02 -5.19
N GLY A 276 12.77 16.48 -5.66
CA GLY A 276 12.73 15.40 -6.64
C GLY A 276 11.67 14.35 -6.36
N ASP A 277 11.60 13.36 -7.25
CA ASP A 277 10.76 12.19 -7.08
C ASP A 277 11.54 11.10 -6.34
N PHE A 278 10.91 10.49 -5.35
CA PHE A 278 11.54 9.50 -4.48
C PHE A 278 10.67 8.25 -4.34
N PHE A 279 11.34 7.11 -4.30
CA PHE A 279 10.79 5.80 -4.07
C PHE A 279 11.19 5.33 -2.68
N PHE A 280 10.23 4.74 -1.98
CA PHE A 280 10.43 4.20 -0.64
C PHE A 280 9.87 2.80 -0.57
N CYS A 281 10.49 1.95 0.21
CA CYS A 281 9.99 0.62 0.51
C CYS A 281 10.63 0.13 1.80
N HIS A 282 10.31 -1.09 2.21
CA HIS A 282 11.16 -1.78 3.18
C HIS A 282 12.03 -2.84 2.48
N GLY A 283 13.20 -3.10 3.06
CA GLY A 283 14.12 -4.13 2.61
C GLY A 283 14.56 -5.02 3.77
N TYR A 284 14.65 -6.32 3.50
CA TYR A 284 15.19 -7.30 4.45
C TYR A 284 16.72 -7.26 4.38
N SER A 285 17.35 -6.57 5.34
CA SER A 285 18.79 -6.27 5.32
C SER A 285 19.63 -7.51 5.62
N VAL A 286 20.55 -7.87 4.72
CA VAL A 286 21.49 -8.99 4.90
C VAL A 286 22.44 -8.73 6.07
N PRO A 287 23.09 -7.54 6.19
CA PRO A 287 23.93 -7.23 7.36
C PRO A 287 23.20 -7.28 8.71
N LYS A 288 21.86 -7.16 8.70
CA LYS A 288 21.02 -7.21 9.91
C LYS A 288 20.17 -8.48 9.97
N ASN A 289 20.64 -9.57 9.36
CA ASN A 289 20.02 -10.90 9.42
C ASN A 289 18.52 -10.90 9.03
N GLY A 290 18.18 -10.19 7.97
CA GLY A 290 16.82 -10.10 7.43
C GLY A 290 15.92 -9.13 8.18
N ALA A 291 16.45 -8.25 9.04
CA ALA A 291 15.64 -7.21 9.66
C ALA A 291 15.08 -6.23 8.60
N SER A 292 13.79 -5.92 8.72
CA SER A 292 13.11 -4.97 7.83
C SER A 292 13.48 -3.52 8.14
N ILE A 293 14.10 -2.84 7.18
CA ILE A 293 14.55 -1.45 7.30
C ILE A 293 14.01 -0.60 6.16
N LEU A 294 13.90 0.71 6.41
CA LEU A 294 13.49 1.69 5.39
C LEU A 294 14.55 1.75 4.29
N VAL A 295 14.11 1.68 3.05
CA VAL A 295 14.91 1.92 1.85
C VAL A 295 14.34 3.15 1.17
N GLN A 296 15.23 4.08 0.81
CA GLN A 296 14.91 5.27 0.03
C GLN A 296 15.79 5.28 -1.22
N LYS A 297 15.18 5.51 -2.38
CA LYS A 297 15.84 5.64 -3.68
C LYS A 297 15.34 6.85 -4.42
N LYS A 298 16.20 7.49 -5.21
CA LYS A 298 15.77 8.59 -6.08
C LYS A 298 15.16 7.99 -7.35
N ILE A 299 14.05 8.57 -7.80
CA ILE A 299 13.42 8.21 -9.08
C ILE A 299 14.02 9.09 -10.16
N ASN A 300 14.54 8.45 -11.22
CA ASN A 300 14.98 9.11 -12.44
C ASN A 300 14.03 8.72 -13.58
N TRP A 301 13.60 9.70 -14.38
CA TRP A 301 12.67 9.49 -15.48
C TRP A 301 13.41 9.44 -16.81
N THR A 302 13.17 8.38 -17.59
CA THR A 302 13.75 8.20 -18.93
C THR A 302 12.93 8.96 -19.98
N GLU A 303 13.53 9.23 -21.13
CA GLU A 303 12.88 9.99 -22.22
C GLU A 303 11.58 9.34 -22.72
N ASP A 304 11.50 8.02 -22.70
CA ASP A 304 10.30 7.24 -23.06
C ASP A 304 9.23 7.22 -21.94
N GLY A 305 9.47 7.95 -20.85
CA GLY A 305 8.59 8.12 -19.71
C GLY A 305 8.52 6.89 -18.81
N TRP A 306 9.56 6.07 -18.74
CA TRP A 306 9.68 5.07 -17.69
C TRP A 306 10.56 5.60 -16.55
N LEU A 307 10.76 4.79 -15.52
CA LEU A 307 11.59 5.15 -14.39
C LEU A 307 12.72 4.15 -14.15
N THR A 308 13.79 4.67 -13.54
CA THR A 308 14.85 3.91 -12.90
C THR A 308 15.03 4.40 -11.46
N LEU A 309 15.65 3.56 -10.63
CA LEU A 309 15.93 3.88 -9.23
C LEU A 309 17.44 4.00 -9.00
N GLU A 310 17.85 5.05 -8.32
CA GLU A 310 19.22 5.29 -7.82
C GLU A 310 19.28 4.96 -6.32
#